data_AF-A0A418V9Z8-F1
#
_entry.id   AF-A0A418V9Z8-F1
#
_cell.length_a   1.000
_cell.length_b   1.000
_cell.length_c   1.000
_cell.angle_alpha   90.00
_cell.angle_beta   90.00
_cell.angle_gamma   90.00
#
_symmetry.space_group_name_H-M   'P 1'
#
loop_
_entity.id
_entity.type
_entity.pdbx_description
1 polymer ?
#
loop_
_entity_poly.entity_id
_entity_poly.type
_entity_poly.pdbx_seq_one_letter_code
_entity_poly.pdbx_strand_id
1 'polypeptide(L)'
;MKRRGWPLLAGALLVWLFTGLFPRTVQGMNSRDTPLPVEVTLAPEPKDLAEVLRRLDAWYARYVPAVHATLRPGVTDAELDAFEKRSGLTLPADFRALYRWHDGQNWSVGGVLGLAFMPLNEVEYDWKGWKDIAEENASMNVEIYTVSHPTGAIREQYASPGWIPFLSDGGGNFVGIDLWPDVTGQVGQVMTSGRDEEHRFVLAPDVSTFLRTYLQRLEGARLELKKLGGYEGGMWSVELKGENGMALDGYQLLAELYPGFGHSPRNRRQDGPAEEPSWPQLMKRLERWLQAHHPDLWSTLPAGASPAQLKAAAERLGRELPEEVAYLYSRHADWGEVLGLPFIPIDELGRQDSATFGLPDAQGRVVPFNSYTSSSGPQDWLPLWTLNGDHVGVNRAGHGEIRTFGPNARPRYVLAENLWRLLERQVRFLEAGLVRREGQRLVLPDAQGQFFVNRVEDAWPGFGLSPAVREKR
;
A
#
# COMPACT_ATOMS: atom_id res chain seq x y z
N MET A 1 -16.23 -43.50 -19.07
CA MET A 1 -17.19 -42.56 -19.68
C MET A 1 -16.57 -41.18 -19.73
N LYS A 2 -16.72 -40.50 -20.86
CA LYS A 2 -15.99 -39.29 -21.28
C LYS A 2 -16.21 -38.10 -20.34
N ARG A 3 -15.12 -37.40 -20.01
CA ARG A 3 -15.11 -36.03 -19.47
C ARG A 3 -15.86 -35.11 -20.44
N ARG A 4 -16.83 -34.32 -19.94
CA ARG A 4 -17.40 -33.17 -20.63
C ARG A 4 -16.84 -31.91 -19.98
N GLY A 5 -16.07 -31.14 -20.76
CA GLY A 5 -15.58 -29.84 -20.38
C GLY A 5 -16.65 -28.76 -20.50
N TRP A 6 -16.45 -27.67 -19.77
CA TRP A 6 -17.11 -26.38 -19.98
C TRP A 6 -16.03 -25.31 -20.22
N PRO A 7 -16.31 -24.31 -21.07
CA PRO A 7 -15.30 -23.53 -21.78
C PRO A 7 -14.84 -22.30 -20.99
N LEU A 8 -13.57 -21.95 -21.17
CA LEU A 8 -13.01 -20.65 -20.83
C LEU A 8 -13.65 -19.60 -21.76
N LEU A 9 -14.42 -18.68 -21.20
CA LEU A 9 -14.83 -17.45 -21.89
C LEU A 9 -13.62 -16.51 -21.96
N ALA A 10 -12.99 -16.50 -23.14
CA ALA A 10 -12.07 -15.46 -23.54
C ALA A 10 -12.85 -14.15 -23.75
N GLY A 11 -12.77 -13.23 -22.78
CA GLY A 11 -13.07 -11.82 -22.97
C GLY A 11 -11.75 -11.08 -23.16
N ALA A 12 -11.57 -10.46 -24.32
CA ALA A 12 -10.32 -9.90 -24.80
C ALA A 12 -9.79 -8.75 -23.93
N LEU A 13 -8.74 -9.01 -23.16
CA LEU A 13 -7.76 -8.01 -22.76
C LEU A 13 -6.78 -7.84 -23.93
N LEU A 14 -6.87 -6.73 -24.65
CA LEU A 14 -5.93 -6.38 -25.73
C LEU A 14 -4.64 -5.85 -25.08
N VAL A 15 -3.80 -6.80 -24.63
CA VAL A 15 -2.45 -6.56 -24.13
C VAL A 15 -1.52 -6.34 -25.32
N TRP A 16 -0.92 -5.16 -25.42
CA TRP A 16 0.20 -4.94 -26.34
C TRP A 16 1.45 -5.63 -25.78
N LEU A 17 1.80 -6.77 -26.36
CA LEU A 17 3.09 -7.43 -26.15
C LEU A 17 4.16 -6.74 -27.00
N PHE A 18 5.00 -5.92 -26.37
CA PHE A 18 6.33 -5.57 -26.91
C PHE A 18 7.41 -6.23 -26.05
N THR A 19 7.62 -7.53 -26.26
CA THR A 19 8.83 -8.21 -25.79
C THR A 19 9.89 -8.18 -26.88
N GLY A 20 11.03 -7.56 -26.59
CA GLY A 20 12.32 -7.89 -27.19
C GLY A 20 12.70 -7.09 -28.42
N LEU A 21 13.58 -6.10 -28.21
CA LEU A 21 14.76 -5.79 -29.05
C LEU A 21 15.49 -4.59 -28.42
N PHE A 22 16.27 -4.83 -27.35
CA PHE A 22 17.33 -3.89 -26.95
C PHE A 22 18.58 -4.20 -27.77
N PRO A 23 19.05 -3.32 -28.68
CA PRO A 23 20.37 -3.49 -29.26
C PRO A 23 21.44 -3.14 -28.22
N ARG A 24 22.43 -4.03 -28.12
CA ARG A 24 23.65 -3.86 -27.32
C ARG A 24 24.44 -2.63 -27.75
N THR A 25 24.94 -1.89 -26.76
CA THR A 25 26.12 -1.00 -26.75
C THR A 25 26.37 -0.13 -28.00
N VAL A 26 26.19 1.18 -27.84
CA VAL A 26 26.87 2.19 -28.67
C VAL A 26 27.94 2.86 -27.80
N GLN A 27 29.19 2.67 -28.21
CA GLN A 27 30.38 3.25 -27.63
C GLN A 27 30.67 4.59 -28.32
N GLY A 28 30.81 5.65 -27.52
CA GLY A 28 31.57 6.86 -27.85
C GLY A 28 30.92 7.91 -28.76
N MET A 29 30.37 8.99 -28.17
CA MET A 29 30.34 10.31 -28.80
C MET A 29 30.79 11.36 -27.79
N ASN A 30 31.81 12.13 -28.19
CA ASN A 30 32.46 13.18 -27.41
C ASN A 30 31.48 14.29 -27.00
N SER A 31 31.31 14.53 -25.70
CA SER A 31 30.70 15.73 -25.17
C SER A 31 31.76 16.84 -25.03
N ARG A 32 31.71 17.82 -25.94
CA ARG A 32 32.33 19.13 -25.72
C ARG A 32 31.30 20.20 -26.02
N ASP A 33 30.34 20.34 -25.12
CA ASP A 33 29.62 21.59 -24.92
C ASP A 33 29.83 22.00 -23.46
N THR A 34 30.45 23.17 -23.29
CA THR A 34 30.75 23.75 -21.98
C THR A 34 29.44 24.18 -21.31
N PRO A 35 29.16 23.80 -20.06
CA PRO A 35 27.96 24.29 -19.39
C PRO A 35 28.11 25.80 -19.15
N LEU A 36 27.15 26.58 -19.65
CA LEU A 36 27.05 28.00 -19.33
C LEU A 36 26.77 28.15 -17.82
N PRO A 37 27.44 29.09 -17.12
CA PRO A 37 27.12 29.40 -15.74
C PRO A 37 25.81 30.18 -15.73
N VAL A 38 24.68 29.50 -15.50
CA VAL A 38 23.42 30.17 -15.21
C VAL A 38 23.34 30.34 -13.70
N GLU A 39 23.45 31.59 -13.23
CA GLU A 39 22.97 31.93 -11.89
C GLU A 39 21.49 31.54 -11.81
N VAL A 40 21.18 30.48 -11.06
CA VAL A 40 19.82 30.04 -10.80
C VAL A 40 19.20 31.00 -9.79
N THR A 41 18.76 32.18 -10.22
CA THR A 41 17.76 32.94 -9.46
C THR A 41 16.46 32.17 -9.58
N LEU A 42 16.10 31.43 -8.52
CA LEU A 42 14.81 30.76 -8.42
C LEU A 42 13.70 31.78 -8.68
N ALA A 43 12.78 31.44 -9.59
CA ALA A 43 11.61 32.26 -9.86
C ALA A 43 10.81 32.46 -8.55
N PRO A 44 10.11 33.59 -8.38
CA PRO A 44 9.32 33.82 -7.17
C PRO A 44 8.29 32.70 -6.97
N GLU A 45 8.04 32.36 -5.71
CA GLU A 45 7.05 31.36 -5.32
C GLU A 45 5.68 31.69 -5.93
N PRO A 46 5.01 30.73 -6.60
CA PRO A 46 3.71 30.98 -7.21
C PRO A 46 2.65 31.24 -6.14
N LYS A 47 1.72 32.18 -6.40
CA LYS A 47 0.73 32.61 -5.39
C LYS A 47 -0.30 31.53 -5.08
N ASP A 48 -0.76 30.84 -6.11
CA ASP A 48 -1.83 29.85 -6.04
C ASP A 48 -1.66 28.76 -7.12
N LEU A 49 -2.56 27.78 -7.11
CA LEU A 49 -2.54 26.67 -8.09
C LEU A 49 -2.79 27.15 -9.53
N ALA A 50 -3.62 28.19 -9.74
CA ALA A 50 -3.87 28.71 -11.07
C ALA A 50 -2.60 29.31 -11.69
N GLU A 51 -1.79 29.99 -10.89
CA GLU A 51 -0.47 30.47 -11.32
C GLU A 51 0.50 29.32 -11.62
N VAL A 52 0.51 28.26 -10.80
CA VAL A 52 1.33 27.05 -11.05
C VAL A 52 0.98 26.45 -12.41
N LEU A 53 -0.30 26.19 -12.68
CA LEU A 53 -0.77 25.57 -13.93
C LEU A 53 -0.41 26.45 -15.15
N ARG A 54 -0.63 27.77 -15.06
CA ARG A 54 -0.27 28.71 -16.13
C ARG A 54 1.25 28.72 -16.40
N ARG A 55 2.08 28.60 -15.37
CA ARG A 55 3.55 28.56 -15.51
C ARG A 55 4.03 27.23 -16.07
N LEU A 56 3.41 26.11 -15.67
CA LEU A 56 3.67 24.80 -16.28
C LEU A 56 3.35 24.81 -17.77
N ASP A 57 2.18 25.32 -18.16
CA ASP A 57 1.78 25.45 -19.56
C ASP A 57 2.80 26.26 -20.38
N ALA A 58 3.17 27.45 -19.88
CA ALA A 58 4.15 28.30 -20.52
C ALA A 58 5.54 27.65 -20.61
N TRP A 59 5.94 26.87 -19.60
CA TRP A 59 7.21 26.15 -19.59
C TRP A 59 7.22 25.06 -20.67
N TYR A 60 6.18 24.21 -20.72
CA TYR A 60 6.09 23.14 -21.73
C TYR A 60 6.04 23.71 -23.15
N ALA A 61 5.23 24.76 -23.38
CA ALA A 61 5.15 25.43 -24.68
C ALA A 61 6.50 25.99 -25.14
N ARG A 62 7.31 26.49 -24.20
CA ARG A 62 8.62 27.09 -24.50
C ARG A 62 9.74 26.07 -24.69
N TYR A 63 9.83 25.07 -23.82
CA TYR A 63 11.00 24.20 -23.74
C TYR A 63 10.79 22.82 -24.37
N VAL A 64 9.56 22.31 -24.39
CA VAL A 64 9.23 20.98 -24.90
C VAL A 64 7.93 21.02 -25.73
N PRO A 65 7.88 21.83 -26.81
CA PRO A 65 6.64 22.09 -27.56
C PRO A 65 5.99 20.84 -28.16
N ALA A 66 6.78 19.81 -28.47
CA ALA A 66 6.26 18.53 -28.95
C ALA A 66 5.42 17.81 -27.87
N VAL A 67 5.82 17.89 -26.59
CA VAL A 67 5.03 17.36 -25.47
C VAL A 67 3.83 18.26 -25.19
N HIS A 68 4.01 19.60 -25.22
CA HIS A 68 2.91 20.55 -25.05
C HIS A 68 1.78 20.33 -26.05
N ALA A 69 2.11 20.06 -27.32
CA ALA A 69 1.13 19.80 -28.37
C ALA A 69 0.30 18.52 -28.15
N THR A 70 0.70 17.64 -27.23
CA THR A 70 -0.09 16.44 -26.87
C THR A 70 -1.15 16.71 -25.81
N LEU A 71 -1.05 17.82 -25.06
CA LEU A 71 -2.00 18.19 -24.02
C LEU A 71 -3.39 18.42 -24.61
N ARG A 72 -4.39 17.80 -23.99
CA ARG A 72 -5.78 17.88 -24.45
C ARG A 72 -6.49 19.06 -23.78
N PRO A 73 -7.50 19.68 -24.41
CA PRO A 73 -8.32 20.70 -23.74
C PRO A 73 -8.86 20.18 -22.41
N GLY A 74 -8.94 21.04 -21.39
CA GLY A 74 -9.48 20.67 -20.09
C GLY A 74 -10.93 20.22 -20.13
N VAL A 75 -11.30 19.36 -19.18
CA VAL A 75 -12.68 18.87 -19.02
C VAL A 75 -13.57 19.90 -18.34
N THR A 76 -14.87 19.78 -18.56
CA THR A 76 -15.89 20.60 -17.92
C THR A 76 -16.23 20.09 -16.51
N ASP A 77 -16.82 20.96 -15.69
CA ASP A 77 -17.33 20.55 -14.36
C ASP A 77 -18.38 19.44 -14.45
N ALA A 78 -19.22 19.45 -15.49
CA ALA A 78 -20.24 18.42 -15.69
C ALA A 78 -19.62 17.03 -15.95
N GLU A 79 -18.47 16.95 -16.62
CA GLU A 79 -17.76 15.69 -16.84
C GLU A 79 -17.13 15.15 -15.56
N LEU A 80 -16.54 16.04 -14.74
CA LEU A 80 -16.00 15.70 -13.42
C LEU A 80 -17.11 15.25 -12.46
N ASP A 81 -18.23 15.97 -12.41
CA ASP A 81 -19.39 15.61 -11.60
C ASP A 81 -19.97 14.25 -12.02
N ALA A 82 -19.97 13.97 -13.33
CA ALA A 82 -20.41 12.69 -13.85
C ALA A 82 -19.44 11.56 -13.47
N PHE A 83 -18.13 11.81 -13.46
CA PHE A 83 -17.13 10.87 -12.96
C PHE A 83 -17.31 10.58 -11.45
N GLU A 84 -17.46 11.61 -10.62
CA GLU A 84 -17.74 11.46 -9.18
C GLU A 84 -19.01 10.67 -8.91
N LYS A 85 -20.07 10.93 -9.69
CA LYS A 85 -21.34 10.19 -9.60
C LYS A 85 -21.17 8.71 -9.94
N ARG A 86 -20.37 8.37 -10.97
CA ARG A 86 -20.14 6.99 -11.40
C ARG A 86 -19.23 6.23 -10.42
N SER A 87 -18.18 6.88 -9.92
CA SER A 87 -17.23 6.27 -9.00
C SER A 87 -17.74 6.22 -7.55
N GLY A 88 -18.61 7.16 -7.17
CA GLY A 88 -19.03 7.38 -5.79
C GLY A 88 -17.92 7.93 -4.91
N LEU A 89 -16.89 8.53 -5.51
CA LEU A 89 -15.77 9.20 -4.86
C LEU A 89 -15.95 10.71 -4.97
N THR A 90 -15.36 11.46 -4.03
CA THR A 90 -15.30 12.93 -4.08
C THR A 90 -13.90 13.36 -4.46
N LEU A 91 -13.77 14.06 -5.59
CA LEU A 91 -12.52 14.57 -6.11
C LEU A 91 -12.07 15.81 -5.32
N PRO A 92 -10.80 15.85 -4.86
CA PRO A 92 -10.20 17.06 -4.31
C PRO A 92 -10.26 18.23 -5.28
N ALA A 93 -10.41 19.45 -4.74
CA ALA A 93 -10.58 20.65 -5.56
C ALA A 93 -9.40 20.93 -6.50
N ASP A 94 -8.19 20.59 -6.07
CA ASP A 94 -6.96 20.72 -6.85
C ASP A 94 -6.82 19.65 -7.93
N PHE A 95 -7.28 18.42 -7.68
CA PHE A 95 -7.41 17.41 -8.72
C PHE A 95 -8.42 17.82 -9.80
N ARG A 96 -9.56 18.42 -9.40
CA ARG A 96 -10.50 19.02 -10.36
C ARG A 96 -9.83 20.14 -11.16
N ALA A 97 -9.02 20.99 -10.52
CA ALA A 97 -8.29 22.05 -11.22
C ALA A 97 -7.25 21.51 -12.22
N LEU A 98 -6.56 20.41 -11.90
CA LEU A 98 -5.66 19.71 -12.81
C LEU A 98 -6.39 19.27 -14.10
N TYR A 99 -7.58 18.67 -13.97
CA TYR A 99 -8.35 18.22 -15.14
C TYR A 99 -9.07 19.35 -15.90
N ARG A 100 -9.43 20.46 -15.22
CA ARG A 100 -9.87 21.69 -15.91
C ARG A 100 -8.75 22.36 -16.70
N TRP A 101 -7.50 22.13 -16.32
CA TRP A 101 -6.34 22.61 -17.08
C TRP A 101 -6.17 21.80 -18.37
N HIS A 102 -6.02 20.47 -18.25
CA HIS A 102 -5.96 19.57 -19.39
C HIS A 102 -6.58 18.20 -19.08
N ASP A 103 -7.33 17.65 -20.04
CA ASP A 103 -7.85 16.27 -20.02
C ASP A 103 -6.73 15.27 -20.34
N GLY A 104 -5.68 15.25 -19.53
CA GLY A 104 -4.50 14.44 -19.83
C GLY A 104 -3.78 14.89 -21.10
N GLN A 105 -3.14 13.92 -21.75
CA GLN A 105 -2.46 14.10 -23.02
C GLN A 105 -2.70 12.92 -23.97
N ASN A 106 -2.48 13.15 -25.26
CA ASN A 106 -2.29 12.06 -26.23
C ASN A 106 -0.92 11.40 -26.01
N TRP A 107 -0.77 10.15 -26.46
CA TRP A 107 0.47 9.37 -26.26
C TRP A 107 1.75 10.15 -26.59
N SER A 108 2.69 10.15 -25.64
CA SER A 108 4.01 10.74 -25.77
C SER A 108 5.00 10.04 -24.84
N VAL A 109 6.21 9.74 -25.31
CA VAL A 109 7.27 9.18 -24.45
C VAL A 109 7.77 10.27 -23.52
N GLY A 110 7.94 9.96 -22.23
CA GLY A 110 8.35 10.92 -21.19
C GLY A 110 7.21 11.78 -20.66
N GLY A 111 6.21 12.08 -21.50
CA GLY A 111 4.94 12.70 -21.13
C GLY A 111 5.04 14.01 -20.31
N VAL A 112 3.90 14.47 -19.80
CA VAL A 112 3.81 15.63 -18.91
C VAL A 112 3.97 15.13 -17.47
N LEU A 113 4.73 15.84 -16.65
CA LEU A 113 5.10 15.44 -15.29
C LEU A 113 6.05 14.22 -15.21
N GLY A 114 6.66 13.81 -16.34
CA GLY A 114 7.64 12.71 -16.40
C GLY A 114 7.02 11.33 -16.65
N LEU A 115 5.71 11.26 -16.82
CA LEU A 115 4.91 10.06 -17.10
C LEU A 115 3.76 10.40 -18.06
N ALA A 116 2.98 9.41 -18.51
CA ALA A 116 1.81 9.67 -19.32
C ALA A 116 0.69 10.29 -18.46
N PHE A 117 0.36 11.57 -18.70
CA PHE A 117 -0.78 12.23 -18.04
C PHE A 117 -2.10 11.74 -18.62
N MET A 118 -2.84 10.96 -17.84
CA MET A 118 -3.98 10.17 -18.33
C MET A 118 -5.22 11.04 -18.57
N PRO A 119 -5.85 10.93 -19.75
CA PRO A 119 -7.21 11.45 -19.97
C PRO A 119 -8.22 10.89 -18.97
N LEU A 120 -9.24 11.67 -18.61
CA LEU A 120 -10.19 11.32 -17.54
C LEU A 120 -10.94 10.01 -17.81
N ASN A 121 -11.20 9.69 -19.09
CA ASN A 121 -11.80 8.43 -19.48
C ASN A 121 -10.87 7.22 -19.28
N GLU A 122 -9.55 7.40 -19.44
CA GLU A 122 -8.55 6.37 -19.14
C GLU A 122 -8.38 6.20 -17.63
N VAL A 123 -8.38 7.30 -16.87
CA VAL A 123 -8.43 7.25 -15.40
C VAL A 123 -9.62 6.45 -14.91
N GLU A 124 -10.81 6.67 -15.47
CA GLU A 124 -11.99 5.90 -15.08
C GLU A 124 -11.89 4.42 -15.45
N TYR A 125 -11.31 4.11 -16.60
CA TYR A 125 -11.11 2.74 -17.05
C TYR A 125 -10.13 1.98 -16.14
N ASP A 126 -8.95 2.56 -15.87
CA ASP A 126 -7.93 1.95 -15.02
C ASP A 126 -8.40 1.86 -13.56
N TRP A 127 -9.05 2.91 -13.04
CA TRP A 127 -9.64 2.89 -11.71
C TRP A 127 -10.65 1.74 -11.55
N LYS A 128 -11.51 1.50 -12.54
CA LYS A 128 -12.43 0.36 -12.53
C LYS A 128 -11.68 -0.97 -12.49
N GLY A 129 -10.65 -1.13 -13.32
CA GLY A 129 -9.81 -2.34 -13.30
C GLY A 129 -9.18 -2.61 -11.93
N TRP A 130 -8.58 -1.58 -11.31
CA TRP A 130 -8.00 -1.70 -9.97
C TRP A 130 -9.04 -1.95 -8.88
N LYS A 131 -10.21 -1.32 -8.97
CA LYS A 131 -11.35 -1.58 -8.07
C LYS A 131 -11.81 -3.03 -8.17
N ASP A 132 -11.97 -3.56 -9.39
CA ASP A 132 -12.43 -4.93 -9.59
C ASP A 132 -11.39 -5.94 -9.07
N ILE A 133 -10.08 -5.67 -9.23
CA ILE A 133 -9.03 -6.46 -8.56
C ILE A 133 -9.20 -6.43 -7.04
N ALA A 134 -9.43 -5.27 -6.44
CA ALA A 134 -9.58 -5.14 -4.99
C ALA A 134 -10.83 -5.86 -4.45
N GLU A 135 -11.93 -5.86 -5.20
CA GLU A 135 -13.22 -6.44 -4.78
C GLU A 135 -13.35 -7.93 -5.12
N GLU A 136 -12.86 -8.37 -6.27
CA GLU A 136 -13.04 -9.74 -6.78
C GLU A 136 -11.81 -10.64 -6.50
N ASN A 137 -10.62 -10.05 -6.35
CA ASN A 137 -9.37 -10.77 -6.07
C ASN A 137 -8.76 -10.32 -4.74
N ALA A 138 -9.58 -10.31 -3.69
CA ALA A 138 -9.18 -9.99 -2.33
C ALA A 138 -7.93 -10.76 -1.86
N SER A 139 -7.68 -11.96 -2.39
CA SER A 139 -6.46 -12.72 -2.08
C SER A 139 -5.18 -12.05 -2.59
N MET A 140 -5.23 -11.20 -3.62
CA MET A 140 -4.04 -10.43 -4.04
C MET A 140 -3.60 -9.41 -2.99
N ASN A 141 -4.55 -8.82 -2.24
CA ASN A 141 -4.24 -8.00 -1.07
C ASN A 141 -3.67 -8.82 0.12
N VAL A 142 -3.61 -10.14 -0.04
CA VAL A 142 -3.09 -11.11 0.92
C VAL A 142 -1.83 -11.83 0.39
N GLU A 143 -1.62 -11.87 -0.92
CA GLU A 143 -0.50 -12.60 -1.54
C GLU A 143 0.63 -11.66 -1.95
N ILE A 144 0.31 -10.40 -2.26
CA ILE A 144 1.28 -9.42 -2.75
C ILE A 144 1.57 -8.41 -1.65
N TYR A 145 2.79 -8.49 -1.15
CA TYR A 145 3.25 -7.65 -0.06
C TYR A 145 3.54 -6.23 -0.53
N THR A 146 2.97 -5.26 0.18
CA THR A 146 3.19 -3.85 -0.08
C THR A 146 3.55 -3.12 1.21
N VAL A 147 4.40 -2.09 1.11
CA VAL A 147 4.93 -1.32 2.23
C VAL A 147 4.71 0.15 2.00
N SER A 148 4.15 0.83 2.99
CA SER A 148 3.94 2.27 2.94
C SER A 148 5.17 3.06 3.42
N HIS A 149 5.49 4.13 2.69
CA HIS A 149 6.51 5.12 3.02
C HIS A 149 5.87 6.52 3.00
N PRO A 150 5.67 7.17 4.17
CA PRO A 150 6.04 6.72 5.51
C PRO A 150 5.10 5.62 6.01
N THR A 151 5.49 4.92 7.08
CA THR A 151 4.67 3.86 7.67
C THR A 151 3.30 4.38 8.08
N GLY A 152 2.25 3.63 7.68
CA GLY A 152 0.86 3.94 8.01
C GLY A 152 0.22 5.08 7.23
N ALA A 153 0.86 5.60 6.17
CA ALA A 153 0.27 6.67 5.36
C ALA A 153 -0.59 6.15 4.21
N ILE A 154 -0.14 5.09 3.54
CA ILE A 154 -0.84 4.40 2.46
C ILE A 154 -1.26 3.03 3.00
N ARG A 155 -2.46 2.56 2.67
CA ARG A 155 -2.83 1.20 3.04
C ARG A 155 -1.97 0.18 2.32
N GLU A 156 -1.40 -0.75 3.08
CA GLU A 156 -0.61 -1.87 2.59
C GLU A 156 -1.54 -2.94 1.97
N GLN A 157 -2.13 -2.61 0.82
CA GLN A 157 -3.04 -3.45 0.02
C GLN A 157 -2.54 -3.47 -1.43
N TYR A 158 -2.48 -4.60 -2.12
CA TYR A 158 -2.15 -4.61 -3.56
C TYR A 158 -3.02 -3.65 -4.42
N ALA A 159 -4.32 -3.59 -4.16
CA ALA A 159 -5.25 -2.71 -4.86
C ALA A 159 -6.29 -2.11 -3.88
N SER A 160 -6.72 -0.88 -4.17
CA SER A 160 -7.75 -0.19 -3.38
C SER A 160 -8.70 0.62 -4.26
N PRO A 161 -10.04 0.57 -4.02
CA PRO A 161 -11.00 1.41 -4.75
C PRO A 161 -10.87 2.90 -4.42
N GLY A 162 -10.12 3.26 -3.36
CA GLY A 162 -9.85 4.63 -2.96
C GLY A 162 -8.71 5.31 -3.72
N TRP A 163 -8.03 4.62 -4.62
CA TRP A 163 -6.86 5.15 -5.34
C TRP A 163 -7.22 5.50 -6.78
N ILE A 164 -7.07 6.77 -7.16
CA ILE A 164 -7.36 7.24 -8.51
C ILE A 164 -6.03 7.52 -9.23
N PRO A 165 -5.65 6.76 -10.27
CA PRO A 165 -4.45 7.03 -11.06
C PRO A 165 -4.64 8.32 -11.87
N PHE A 166 -3.55 9.07 -12.10
CA PHE A 166 -3.57 10.17 -13.08
C PHE A 166 -2.29 10.27 -13.91
N LEU A 167 -1.18 9.64 -13.47
CA LEU A 167 0.01 9.44 -14.31
C LEU A 167 0.29 7.95 -14.44
N SER A 168 0.58 7.47 -15.64
CA SER A 168 0.89 6.06 -15.92
C SER A 168 2.25 5.87 -16.56
N ASP A 169 2.93 4.78 -16.21
CA ASP A 169 4.12 4.31 -16.92
C ASP A 169 3.79 3.41 -18.12
N GLY A 170 2.51 3.07 -18.32
CA GLY A 170 2.04 2.14 -19.36
C GLY A 170 2.33 0.66 -19.09
N GLY A 171 3.08 0.34 -18.02
CA GLY A 171 3.39 -1.02 -17.55
C GLY A 171 2.47 -1.51 -16.42
N GLY A 172 1.55 -0.66 -15.95
CA GLY A 172 0.65 -0.96 -14.84
C GLY A 172 1.08 -0.32 -13.53
N ASN A 173 2.03 0.62 -13.53
CA ASN A 173 2.35 1.45 -12.39
C ASN A 173 1.91 2.89 -12.62
N PHE A 174 1.54 3.57 -11.54
CA PHE A 174 0.93 4.88 -11.61
C PHE A 174 1.28 5.77 -10.43
N VAL A 175 1.26 7.08 -10.69
CA VAL A 175 1.08 8.09 -9.66
C VAL A 175 -0.40 8.42 -9.59
N GLY A 176 -0.95 8.39 -8.38
CA GLY A 176 -2.37 8.58 -8.12
C GLY A 176 -2.63 9.44 -6.91
N ILE A 177 -3.89 9.83 -6.73
CA ILE A 177 -4.38 10.39 -5.47
C ILE A 177 -4.98 9.28 -4.60
N ASP A 178 -4.68 9.33 -3.31
CA ASP A 178 -5.21 8.41 -2.32
C ASP A 178 -6.36 9.07 -1.54
N LEU A 179 -7.59 8.64 -1.83
CA LEU A 179 -8.80 9.12 -1.16
C LEU A 179 -9.20 8.26 0.04
N TRP A 180 -8.41 7.23 0.35
CA TRP A 180 -8.67 6.33 1.46
C TRP A 180 -7.36 5.94 2.14
N PRO A 181 -6.63 6.93 2.71
CA PRO A 181 -5.33 6.71 3.33
C PRO A 181 -5.42 5.85 4.59
N ASP A 182 -4.24 5.43 5.07
CA ASP A 182 -4.09 4.76 6.35
C ASP A 182 -3.93 5.77 7.51
N VAL A 183 -3.76 5.29 8.75
CA VAL A 183 -3.87 6.06 10.00
C VAL A 183 -3.01 7.33 10.10
N THR A 184 -1.87 7.42 9.39
CA THR A 184 -1.01 8.61 9.36
C THR A 184 -1.10 9.42 8.07
N GLY A 185 -1.89 8.95 7.10
CA GLY A 185 -2.01 9.56 5.79
C GLY A 185 -3.08 10.64 5.72
N GLN A 186 -3.13 11.30 4.56
CA GLN A 186 -4.02 12.41 4.29
C GLN A 186 -4.88 12.13 3.05
N VAL A 187 -6.19 12.41 3.14
CA VAL A 187 -7.10 12.26 2.00
C VAL A 187 -6.69 13.24 0.90
N GLY A 188 -6.43 12.71 -0.30
CA GLY A 188 -5.96 13.48 -1.45
C GLY A 188 -4.44 13.50 -1.61
N GLN A 189 -3.67 12.83 -0.74
CA GLN A 189 -2.22 12.71 -0.90
C GLN A 189 -1.85 12.07 -2.24
N VAL A 190 -0.77 12.54 -2.86
CA VAL A 190 -0.25 11.99 -4.11
C VAL A 190 0.74 10.87 -3.78
N MET A 191 0.54 9.69 -4.36
CA MET A 191 1.34 8.49 -4.05
C MET A 191 1.68 7.64 -5.27
N THR A 192 2.67 6.76 -5.13
CA THR A 192 2.96 5.70 -6.12
C THR A 192 2.24 4.40 -5.78
N SER A 193 1.69 3.73 -6.78
CA SER A 193 1.12 2.39 -6.67
C SER A 193 1.18 1.69 -8.04
N GLY A 194 0.86 0.41 -8.10
CA GLY A 194 0.93 -0.33 -9.33
C GLY A 194 1.20 -1.81 -9.14
N ARG A 195 1.33 -2.48 -10.28
CA ARG A 195 1.61 -3.90 -10.37
C ARG A 195 2.93 -4.28 -9.71
N ASP A 196 3.95 -3.44 -9.86
CA ASP A 196 5.35 -3.71 -9.48
C ASP A 196 5.82 -2.82 -8.30
N GLU A 197 4.92 -1.99 -7.76
CA GLU A 197 5.20 -1.05 -6.66
C GLU A 197 4.93 -1.71 -5.29
N GLU A 198 5.78 -2.67 -4.90
CA GLU A 198 5.76 -3.24 -3.54
C GLU A 198 6.08 -2.18 -2.47
N HIS A 199 6.94 -1.21 -2.79
CA HIS A 199 7.18 -0.07 -1.93
C HIS A 199 6.43 1.13 -2.48
N ARG A 200 5.51 1.68 -1.69
CA ARG A 200 4.68 2.81 -2.09
C ARG A 200 5.03 4.05 -1.32
N PHE A 201 5.11 5.16 -2.02
CA PHE A 201 5.63 6.40 -1.46
C PHE A 201 4.61 7.52 -1.58
N VAL A 202 4.40 8.26 -0.50
CA VAL A 202 3.72 9.55 -0.56
C VAL A 202 4.69 10.57 -1.16
N LEU A 203 4.36 11.09 -2.33
CA LEU A 203 5.14 12.10 -3.06
C LEU A 203 4.78 13.52 -2.63
N ALA A 204 3.53 13.77 -2.25
CA ALA A 204 3.06 15.07 -1.79
C ALA A 204 1.78 14.94 -0.94
N PRO A 205 1.49 15.89 -0.04
CA PRO A 205 0.25 15.90 0.74
C PRO A 205 -1.01 16.16 -0.09
N ASP A 206 -0.87 16.80 -1.26
CA ASP A 206 -1.95 17.12 -2.19
C ASP A 206 -1.40 17.39 -3.61
N VAL A 207 -2.29 17.49 -4.59
CA VAL A 207 -1.93 17.72 -6.01
C VAL A 207 -1.31 19.10 -6.18
N SER A 208 -1.79 20.09 -5.43
CA SER A 208 -1.25 21.46 -5.47
C SER A 208 0.23 21.51 -5.12
N THR A 209 0.63 20.81 -4.07
CA THR A 209 2.00 20.72 -3.57
C THR A 209 2.85 19.91 -4.52
N PHE A 210 2.33 18.82 -5.08
CA PHE A 210 3.01 18.04 -6.11
C PHE A 210 3.36 18.89 -7.34
N LEU A 211 2.38 19.60 -7.91
CA LEU A 211 2.57 20.42 -9.10
C LEU A 211 3.48 21.62 -8.83
N ARG A 212 3.36 22.26 -7.67
CA ARG A 212 4.27 23.36 -7.25
C ARG A 212 5.71 22.86 -7.14
N THR A 213 5.91 21.72 -6.49
CA THR A 213 7.24 21.11 -6.35
C THR A 213 7.81 20.77 -7.72
N TYR A 214 7.01 20.19 -8.62
CA TYR A 214 7.43 19.90 -9.98
C TYR A 214 7.84 21.16 -10.75
N LEU A 215 7.01 22.20 -10.74
CA LEU A 215 7.32 23.49 -11.37
C LEU A 215 8.63 24.10 -10.84
N GLN A 216 8.86 24.08 -9.53
CA GLN A 216 10.11 24.56 -8.94
C GLN A 216 11.34 23.79 -9.45
N ARG A 217 11.21 22.47 -9.69
CA ARG A 217 12.30 21.68 -10.29
C ARG A 217 12.55 22.09 -11.74
N LEU A 218 11.49 22.36 -12.50
CA LEU A 218 11.58 22.83 -13.88
C LEU A 218 12.27 24.19 -14.01
N GLU A 219 11.84 25.16 -13.22
CA GLU A 219 12.36 26.54 -13.27
C GLU A 219 13.72 26.68 -12.59
N GLY A 220 14.05 25.82 -11.63
CA GLY A 220 15.36 25.76 -10.98
C GLY A 220 16.43 25.03 -11.80
N ALA A 221 16.16 24.67 -13.06
CA ALA A 221 17.02 23.88 -13.93
C ALA A 221 17.51 22.55 -13.31
N ARG A 222 16.69 21.95 -12.42
CA ARG A 222 16.98 20.67 -11.77
C ARG A 222 16.46 19.50 -12.60
N LEU A 223 16.80 19.49 -13.88
CA LEU A 223 16.38 18.48 -14.83
C LEU A 223 17.39 18.26 -15.96
N GLU A 224 17.13 17.22 -16.74
CA GLU A 224 17.73 16.97 -18.04
C GLU A 224 16.62 16.85 -19.10
N LEU A 225 16.82 17.53 -20.23
CA LEU A 225 15.97 17.37 -21.41
C LEU A 225 16.70 16.49 -22.42
N LYS A 226 16.11 15.34 -22.75
CA LYS A 226 16.67 14.42 -23.74
C LYS A 226 15.75 14.32 -24.93
N LYS A 227 16.24 14.69 -26.12
CA LYS A 227 15.54 14.37 -27.37
C LYS A 227 15.76 12.90 -27.69
N LEU A 228 14.67 12.16 -27.87
CA LEU A 228 14.72 10.73 -28.14
C LEU A 228 14.77 10.48 -29.65
N GLY A 229 15.75 9.68 -30.09
CA GLY A 229 15.89 9.25 -31.47
C GLY A 229 15.00 8.04 -31.79
N GLY A 230 14.69 7.82 -33.06
CA GLY A 230 13.98 6.62 -33.53
C GLY A 230 12.46 6.70 -33.54
N TYR A 231 11.87 7.84 -33.18
CA TYR A 231 10.42 8.07 -33.18
C TYR A 231 10.04 9.23 -34.10
N GLU A 232 8.95 9.07 -34.87
CA GLU A 232 8.37 10.17 -35.65
C GLU A 232 7.85 11.27 -34.72
N GLY A 233 8.07 12.54 -35.08
CA GLY A 233 7.57 13.69 -34.31
C GLY A 233 8.53 14.28 -33.27
N GLY A 234 9.74 13.73 -33.11
CA GLY A 234 10.77 14.32 -32.24
C GLY A 234 10.37 14.32 -30.77
N MET A 235 10.31 13.12 -30.18
CA MET A 235 9.94 12.90 -28.79
C MET A 235 11.00 13.42 -27.80
N TRP A 236 10.56 13.73 -26.58
CA TRP A 236 11.40 14.32 -25.54
C TRP A 236 11.13 13.67 -24.18
N SER A 237 12.19 13.42 -23.43
CA SER A 237 12.13 13.07 -22.01
C SER A 237 12.45 14.30 -21.15
N VAL A 238 11.67 14.48 -20.08
CA VAL A 238 11.91 15.48 -19.02
C VAL A 238 12.26 14.73 -17.75
N GLU A 239 13.54 14.63 -17.43
CA GLU A 239 14.02 13.87 -16.28
C GLU A 239 14.45 14.80 -15.15
N LEU A 240 13.83 14.66 -13.99
CA LEU A 240 14.22 15.43 -12.81
C LEU A 240 15.57 14.93 -12.27
N LYS A 241 16.42 15.87 -11.84
CA LYS A 241 17.70 15.56 -11.22
C LYS A 241 17.57 15.43 -9.70
N GLY A 242 18.27 14.45 -9.14
CA GLY A 242 18.43 14.30 -7.70
C GLY A 242 19.23 15.43 -7.06
N GLU A 243 19.32 15.44 -5.73
CA GLU A 243 20.10 16.44 -4.99
C GLU A 243 21.59 16.47 -5.38
N ASN A 244 22.12 15.35 -5.86
CA ASN A 244 23.48 15.23 -6.39
C ASN A 244 23.65 15.78 -7.82
N GLY A 245 22.59 16.32 -8.42
CA GLY A 245 22.60 16.89 -9.77
C GLY A 245 22.62 15.87 -10.91
N MET A 246 22.56 14.56 -10.61
CA MET A 246 22.52 13.52 -11.62
C MET A 246 21.08 13.15 -11.98
N ALA A 247 20.83 12.93 -13.28
CA ALA A 247 19.61 12.30 -13.76
C ALA A 247 19.66 10.80 -13.49
N LEU A 248 18.48 10.18 -13.42
CA LEU A 248 18.35 8.74 -13.26
C LEU A 248 18.59 8.01 -14.58
N ASP A 249 19.21 6.84 -14.50
CA ASP A 249 19.36 5.90 -15.62
C ASP A 249 18.34 4.77 -15.43
N GLY A 250 17.14 5.00 -15.99
CA GLY A 250 15.94 4.20 -15.69
C GLY A 250 15.47 4.36 -14.23
N TYR A 251 14.39 3.66 -13.89
CA TYR A 251 13.92 3.53 -12.52
C TYR A 251 13.69 2.07 -12.16
N GLN A 252 13.83 1.73 -10.88
CA GLN A 252 13.37 0.47 -10.29
C GLN A 252 12.07 0.67 -9.53
N LEU A 253 11.85 1.87 -9.01
CA LEU A 253 10.61 2.29 -8.37
C LEU A 253 10.13 3.59 -9.01
N LEU A 254 8.84 3.72 -9.23
CA LEU A 254 8.25 4.90 -9.86
C LEU A 254 8.57 6.18 -9.08
N ALA A 255 8.68 6.08 -7.75
CA ALA A 255 9.01 7.20 -6.87
C ALA A 255 10.39 7.82 -7.16
N GLU A 256 11.32 7.06 -7.76
CA GLU A 256 12.65 7.57 -8.12
C GLU A 256 12.54 8.69 -9.17
N LEU A 257 11.54 8.64 -10.08
CA LEU A 257 11.30 9.70 -11.07
C LEU A 257 10.99 11.08 -10.44
N TYR A 258 10.68 11.11 -9.14
CA TYR A 258 10.33 12.31 -8.38
C TYR A 258 11.31 12.55 -7.22
N PRO A 259 12.61 12.75 -7.50
CA PRO A 259 13.61 12.82 -6.45
C PRO A 259 13.40 14.06 -5.56
N GLY A 260 13.37 13.82 -4.25
CA GLY A 260 13.14 14.86 -3.25
C GLY A 260 11.70 15.35 -3.16
N PHE A 261 10.74 14.61 -3.72
CA PHE A 261 9.32 14.75 -3.43
C PHE A 261 8.97 13.91 -2.20
N GLY A 262 8.27 14.51 -1.23
CA GLY A 262 7.74 13.81 -0.07
C GLY A 262 8.71 12.78 0.52
N HIS A 263 8.29 11.51 0.49
CA HIS A 263 9.06 10.37 1.00
C HIS A 263 9.77 9.56 -0.09
N SER A 264 9.87 10.08 -1.32
CA SER A 264 10.62 9.45 -2.41
C SER A 264 12.03 9.02 -1.94
N PRO A 265 12.47 7.81 -2.30
CA PRO A 265 13.74 7.28 -1.82
C PRO A 265 14.91 8.10 -2.35
N ARG A 266 15.93 8.28 -1.52
CA ARG A 266 17.21 8.87 -1.93
C ARG A 266 18.09 7.77 -2.54
N ASN A 267 17.98 7.52 -3.84
CA ASN A 267 18.79 6.57 -4.63
C ASN A 267 18.90 5.15 -4.02
N ARG A 268 17.94 4.28 -4.31
CA ARG A 268 17.89 2.89 -3.81
C ARG A 268 19.07 2.02 -4.26
N ARG A 269 19.81 2.40 -5.31
CA ARG A 269 21.00 1.65 -5.78
C ARG A 269 22.07 1.44 -4.69
N GLN A 270 22.03 2.18 -3.56
CA GLN A 270 22.96 1.98 -2.44
C GLN A 270 22.48 1.00 -1.37
N ASP A 271 21.17 0.74 -1.29
CA ASP A 271 20.60 -0.19 -0.32
C ASP A 271 20.49 -1.55 -1.00
N GLY A 272 21.16 -2.56 -0.47
CA GLY A 272 21.21 -3.92 -1.03
C GLY A 272 19.82 -4.55 -1.23
N PRO A 273 19.75 -5.80 -1.74
CA PRO A 273 18.48 -6.48 -1.90
C PRO A 273 17.70 -6.45 -0.57
N ALA A 274 16.39 -6.20 -0.65
CA ALA A 274 15.53 -6.22 0.53
C ALA A 274 15.77 -7.53 1.30
N GLU A 275 16.15 -7.44 2.58
CA GLU A 275 16.37 -8.62 3.40
C GLU A 275 15.10 -9.48 3.42
N GLU A 276 15.25 -10.79 3.24
CA GLU A 276 14.13 -11.71 3.30
C GLU A 276 13.46 -11.67 4.69
N PRO A 277 12.12 -11.80 4.76
CA PRO A 277 11.41 -11.77 6.03
C PRO A 277 11.88 -12.90 6.97
N SER A 278 12.34 -12.56 8.19
CA SER A 278 12.91 -13.53 9.14
C SER A 278 12.31 -13.41 10.55
N TRP A 279 11.60 -14.45 11.01
CA TRP A 279 11.05 -14.59 12.38
C TRP A 279 12.02 -14.14 13.49
N PRO A 280 13.27 -14.64 13.53
CA PRO A 280 14.27 -14.17 14.48
C PRO A 280 14.55 -12.66 14.44
N GLN A 281 14.58 -12.04 13.25
CA GLN A 281 14.87 -10.62 13.12
C GLN A 281 13.71 -9.75 13.64
N LEU A 282 12.46 -10.09 13.29
CA LEU A 282 11.27 -9.40 13.81
C LEU A 282 11.16 -9.51 15.32
N MET A 283 11.30 -10.71 15.87
CA MET A 283 11.21 -10.90 17.32
C MET A 283 12.32 -10.12 18.02
N LYS A 284 13.54 -10.13 17.48
CA LYS A 284 14.63 -9.31 18.02
C LYS A 284 14.35 -7.80 17.92
N ARG A 285 13.62 -7.32 16.91
CA ARG A 285 13.19 -5.91 16.81
C ARG A 285 12.15 -5.60 17.89
N LEU A 286 11.09 -6.40 17.98
CA LEU A 286 10.04 -6.27 18.99
C LEU A 286 10.60 -6.28 20.42
N GLU A 287 11.39 -7.30 20.77
CA GLU A 287 11.95 -7.49 22.10
C GLU A 287 12.89 -6.34 22.48
N ARG A 288 13.77 -5.91 21.56
CA ARG A 288 14.65 -4.75 21.80
C ARG A 288 13.85 -3.47 22.01
N TRP A 289 12.81 -3.27 21.22
CA TRP A 289 11.94 -2.11 21.36
C TRP A 289 11.22 -2.12 22.72
N LEU A 290 10.65 -3.27 23.13
CA LEU A 290 10.02 -3.41 24.45
C LEU A 290 11.00 -3.17 25.59
N GLN A 291 12.20 -3.74 25.53
CA GLN A 291 13.25 -3.53 26.54
C GLN A 291 13.66 -2.06 26.66
N ALA A 292 13.75 -1.35 25.53
CA ALA A 292 14.18 0.04 25.48
C ALA A 292 13.09 1.02 25.93
N HIS A 293 11.83 0.77 25.54
CA HIS A 293 10.73 1.73 25.70
C HIS A 293 9.75 1.37 26.82
N HIS A 294 9.61 0.08 27.14
CA HIS A 294 8.69 -0.44 28.16
C HIS A 294 9.32 -1.58 28.98
N PRO A 295 10.45 -1.32 29.68
CA PRO A 295 11.14 -2.34 30.48
C PRO A 295 10.26 -2.93 31.58
N ASP A 296 9.27 -2.18 32.05
CA ASP A 296 8.30 -2.63 33.04
C ASP A 296 7.33 -3.68 32.45
N LEU A 297 6.79 -3.45 31.25
CA LEU A 297 6.00 -4.47 30.54
C LEU A 297 6.87 -5.69 30.22
N TRP A 298 8.08 -5.47 29.70
CA TRP A 298 9.04 -6.54 29.39
C TRP A 298 9.29 -7.45 30.60
N SER A 299 9.47 -6.88 31.79
CA SER A 299 9.75 -7.63 33.01
C SER A 299 8.60 -8.53 33.48
N THR A 300 7.37 -8.29 33.01
CA THR A 300 6.20 -9.12 33.31
C THR A 300 6.06 -10.33 32.39
N LEU A 301 6.73 -10.32 31.24
CA LEU A 301 6.60 -11.41 30.29
C LEU A 301 7.31 -12.66 30.82
N PRO A 302 6.62 -13.82 30.91
CA PRO A 302 7.23 -15.06 31.35
C PRO A 302 8.29 -15.54 30.35
N ALA A 303 9.13 -16.47 30.79
CA ALA A 303 10.02 -17.18 29.90
C ALA A 303 9.25 -17.90 28.78
N GLY A 304 9.96 -18.21 27.70
CA GLY A 304 9.44 -19.00 26.59
C GLY A 304 8.85 -20.34 27.01
N ALA A 305 7.81 -20.77 26.31
CA ALA A 305 7.18 -22.06 26.51
C ALA A 305 8.18 -23.19 26.28
N SER A 306 8.22 -24.14 27.23
CA SER A 306 9.02 -25.35 27.09
C SER A 306 8.48 -26.27 25.99
N PRO A 307 9.30 -27.18 25.43
CA PRO A 307 8.82 -28.19 24.49
C PRO A 307 7.64 -29.03 25.02
N ALA A 308 7.60 -29.27 26.34
CA ALA A 308 6.51 -29.99 26.99
C ALA A 308 5.19 -29.19 26.97
N GLN A 309 5.25 -27.87 27.21
CA GLN A 309 4.07 -26.99 27.14
C GLN A 309 3.53 -26.88 25.72
N LEU A 310 4.41 -26.70 24.73
CA LEU A 310 4.03 -26.68 23.31
C LEU A 310 3.36 -27.99 22.90
N LYS A 311 3.94 -29.12 23.32
CA LYS A 311 3.36 -30.45 23.06
C LYS A 311 1.99 -30.60 23.73
N ALA A 312 1.85 -30.19 24.98
CA ALA A 312 0.57 -30.28 25.69
C ALA A 312 -0.52 -29.40 25.05
N ALA A 313 -0.16 -28.22 24.53
CA ALA A 313 -1.08 -27.36 23.78
C ALA A 313 -1.51 -28.02 22.46
N ALA A 314 -0.57 -28.61 21.72
CA ALA A 314 -0.88 -29.36 20.51
C ALA A 314 -1.80 -30.57 20.78
N GLU A 315 -1.56 -31.29 21.88
CA GLU A 315 -2.43 -32.39 22.32
C GLU A 315 -3.85 -31.91 22.66
N ARG A 316 -4.00 -30.78 23.36
CA ARG A 316 -5.32 -30.17 23.65
C ARG A 316 -6.07 -29.77 22.38
N LEU A 317 -5.36 -29.17 21.41
CA LEU A 317 -5.92 -28.79 20.12
C LEU A 317 -6.16 -30.00 19.20
N GLY A 318 -5.63 -31.18 19.55
CA GLY A 318 -5.65 -32.37 18.72
C GLY A 318 -4.80 -32.26 17.44
N ARG A 319 -3.85 -31.31 17.37
CA ARG A 319 -3.01 -31.05 16.20
C ARG A 319 -1.74 -30.26 16.52
N GLU A 320 -0.74 -30.35 15.66
CA GLU A 320 0.49 -29.56 15.79
C GLU A 320 0.24 -28.05 15.61
N LEU A 321 0.94 -27.24 16.41
CA LEU A 321 0.99 -25.79 16.27
C LEU A 321 1.74 -25.41 14.99
N PRO A 322 1.29 -24.37 14.26
CA PRO A 322 2.09 -23.77 13.19
C PRO A 322 3.48 -23.35 13.70
N GLU A 323 4.50 -23.43 12.84
CA GLU A 323 5.89 -23.12 13.21
C GLU A 323 6.01 -21.70 13.76
N GLU A 324 5.35 -20.74 13.12
CA GLU A 324 5.31 -19.35 13.52
C GLU A 324 4.68 -19.13 14.90
N VAL A 325 3.63 -19.90 15.22
CA VAL A 325 2.96 -19.84 16.51
C VAL A 325 3.84 -20.47 17.59
N ALA A 326 4.41 -21.64 17.30
CA ALA A 326 5.34 -22.30 18.22
C ALA A 326 6.56 -21.42 18.49
N TYR A 327 7.08 -20.74 17.46
CA TYR A 327 8.18 -19.78 17.61
C TYR A 327 7.78 -18.62 18.51
N LEU A 328 6.63 -17.99 18.28
CA LEU A 328 6.12 -16.90 19.11
C LEU A 328 6.01 -17.28 20.60
N TYR A 329 5.46 -18.48 20.90
CA TYR A 329 5.38 -18.99 22.28
C TYR A 329 6.74 -19.42 22.85
N SER A 330 7.68 -19.86 22.01
CA SER A 330 9.04 -20.19 22.46
C SER A 330 9.84 -18.97 22.92
N ARG A 331 9.40 -17.76 22.53
CA ARG A 331 9.95 -16.50 23.04
C ARG A 331 9.35 -16.16 24.40
N HIS A 332 8.02 -16.17 24.49
CA HIS A 332 7.28 -15.95 25.74
C HIS A 332 6.05 -16.84 25.79
N ALA A 333 5.87 -17.58 26.89
CA ALA A 333 4.72 -18.49 27.08
C ALA A 333 3.37 -17.76 27.15
N ASP A 334 3.41 -16.46 27.45
CA ASP A 334 2.30 -15.52 27.43
C ASP A 334 2.85 -14.15 27.04
N TRP A 335 2.16 -13.45 26.13
CA TRP A 335 2.50 -12.08 25.75
C TRP A 335 1.69 -11.04 26.51
N GLY A 336 0.79 -11.47 27.40
CA GLY A 336 -0.10 -10.59 28.14
C GLY A 336 -0.87 -9.70 27.17
N GLU A 337 -0.71 -8.39 27.31
CA GLU A 337 -1.46 -7.40 26.53
C GLU A 337 -0.56 -6.56 25.60
N VAL A 338 0.74 -6.87 25.53
CA VAL A 338 1.74 -6.02 24.81
C VAL A 338 1.60 -6.10 23.29
N LEU A 339 0.84 -7.07 22.78
CA LEU A 339 0.56 -7.25 21.35
C LEU A 339 -0.85 -6.75 20.98
N GLY A 340 -1.34 -5.71 21.66
CA GLY A 340 -2.59 -5.00 21.33
C GLY A 340 -3.84 -5.53 22.05
N LEU A 341 -4.02 -6.85 22.09
CA LEU A 341 -5.11 -7.52 22.81
C LEU A 341 -4.55 -8.48 23.87
N PRO A 342 -5.38 -8.91 24.84
CA PRO A 342 -5.05 -10.04 25.71
C PRO A 342 -4.71 -11.28 24.87
N PHE A 343 -3.47 -11.72 25.00
CA PHE A 343 -2.94 -12.94 24.38
C PHE A 343 -3.35 -14.15 25.22
N ILE A 344 -3.65 -15.26 24.56
CA ILE A 344 -4.02 -16.49 25.24
C ILE A 344 -2.72 -17.16 25.73
N PRO A 345 -2.54 -17.44 27.03
CA PRO A 345 -1.36 -18.14 27.51
C PRO A 345 -1.27 -19.55 26.94
N ILE A 346 -0.06 -20.08 26.74
CA ILE A 346 0.15 -21.40 26.14
C ILE A 346 -0.60 -22.51 26.89
N ASP A 347 -0.71 -22.40 28.21
CA ASP A 347 -1.39 -23.40 29.04
C ASP A 347 -2.91 -23.37 28.86
N GLU A 348 -3.49 -22.24 28.47
CA GLU A 348 -4.93 -22.10 28.16
C GLU A 348 -5.26 -22.39 26.69
N LEU A 349 -4.26 -22.35 25.81
CA LEU A 349 -4.44 -22.63 24.39
C LEU A 349 -5.04 -24.03 24.18
N GLY A 350 -6.20 -24.08 23.51
CA GLY A 350 -6.96 -25.30 23.24
C GLY A 350 -7.88 -25.78 24.36
N ARG A 351 -7.99 -25.07 25.50
CA ARG A 351 -8.99 -25.38 26.55
C ARG A 351 -10.36 -24.74 26.29
N GLN A 352 -10.45 -23.82 25.34
CA GLN A 352 -11.68 -23.09 25.07
C GLN A 352 -12.77 -24.04 24.51
N ASP A 353 -14.04 -23.77 24.87
CA ASP A 353 -15.15 -24.69 24.63
C ASP A 353 -15.59 -24.74 23.15
N SER A 354 -16.56 -25.61 22.83
CA SER A 354 -17.09 -25.73 21.46
C SER A 354 -17.71 -24.42 20.94
N ALA A 355 -18.12 -23.51 21.81
CA ALA A 355 -18.67 -22.20 21.45
C ALA A 355 -17.59 -21.16 21.11
N THR A 356 -16.31 -21.52 21.12
CA THR A 356 -15.18 -20.68 20.66
C THR A 356 -15.21 -20.51 19.14
N PHE A 357 -15.45 -21.62 18.44
CA PHE A 357 -15.25 -21.69 17.00
C PHE A 357 -16.54 -21.53 16.22
N GLY A 358 -17.67 -21.94 16.79
CA GLY A 358 -18.96 -21.87 16.12
C GLY A 358 -20.07 -22.49 16.93
N LEU A 359 -21.30 -22.33 16.44
CA LEU A 359 -22.47 -23.01 17.01
C LEU A 359 -22.89 -24.18 16.12
N PRO A 360 -23.38 -25.29 16.70
CA PRO A 360 -23.98 -26.38 15.92
C PRO A 360 -25.18 -25.86 15.13
N ASP A 361 -25.24 -26.21 13.84
CA ASP A 361 -26.44 -26.04 13.03
C ASP A 361 -27.54 -27.04 13.44
N ALA A 362 -28.70 -26.95 12.78
CA ALA A 362 -29.82 -27.86 13.06
C ALA A 362 -29.51 -29.35 12.78
N GLN A 363 -28.41 -29.64 12.10
CA GLN A 363 -27.90 -30.98 11.82
C GLN A 363 -26.74 -31.38 12.75
N GLY A 364 -26.42 -30.55 13.75
CA GLY A 364 -25.35 -30.77 14.72
C GLY A 364 -23.94 -30.47 14.19
N ARG A 365 -23.80 -29.88 13.00
CA ARG A 365 -22.50 -29.50 12.42
C ARG A 365 -22.11 -28.12 12.93
N VAL A 366 -20.93 -27.99 13.51
CA VAL A 366 -20.44 -26.70 14.00
C VAL A 366 -20.00 -25.84 12.81
N VAL A 367 -20.68 -24.70 12.61
CA VAL A 367 -20.34 -23.73 11.56
C VAL A 367 -19.48 -22.63 12.18
N PRO A 368 -18.28 -22.33 11.62
CA PRO A 368 -17.45 -21.28 12.17
C PRO A 368 -18.15 -19.92 12.22
N PHE A 369 -17.91 -19.12 13.27
CA PHE A 369 -18.49 -17.77 13.36
C PHE A 369 -18.12 -16.85 12.18
N ASN A 370 -17.00 -17.12 11.51
CA ASN A 370 -16.59 -16.44 10.30
C ASN A 370 -16.73 -17.39 9.09
N SER A 371 -17.93 -17.43 8.50
CA SER A 371 -18.32 -18.39 7.45
C SER A 371 -17.90 -17.98 6.02
N TYR A 372 -17.12 -16.92 5.85
CA TYR A 372 -16.73 -16.41 4.53
C TYR A 372 -15.57 -17.19 3.88
N THR A 373 -15.05 -18.20 4.56
CA THR A 373 -14.11 -19.20 4.00
C THR A 373 -14.86 -20.50 3.75
N SER A 374 -15.34 -20.70 2.53
CA SER A 374 -16.20 -21.83 2.15
C SER A 374 -15.59 -23.23 2.39
N SER A 375 -14.30 -23.31 2.69
CA SER A 375 -13.54 -24.54 2.96
C SER A 375 -13.09 -24.73 4.42
N SER A 376 -13.35 -23.80 5.34
CA SER A 376 -12.85 -23.89 6.72
C SER A 376 -13.84 -24.59 7.66
N GLY A 377 -13.35 -25.52 8.47
CA GLY A 377 -14.06 -26.04 9.64
C GLY A 377 -13.52 -25.47 10.96
N PRO A 378 -14.20 -25.70 12.10
CA PRO A 378 -13.76 -25.24 13.43
C PRO A 378 -12.31 -25.57 13.76
N GLN A 379 -11.85 -26.75 13.35
CA GLN A 379 -10.49 -27.23 13.59
C GLN A 379 -9.41 -26.39 12.90
N ASP A 380 -9.75 -25.63 11.86
CA ASP A 380 -8.79 -24.80 11.10
C ASP A 380 -8.43 -23.51 11.83
N TRP A 381 -9.20 -23.15 12.86
CA TRP A 381 -9.04 -21.90 13.58
C TRP A 381 -8.20 -22.12 14.85
N LEU A 382 -7.23 -21.24 15.06
CA LEU A 382 -6.37 -21.23 16.23
C LEU A 382 -6.42 -19.85 16.89
N PRO A 383 -7.13 -19.69 18.02
CA PRO A 383 -7.25 -18.40 18.70
C PRO A 383 -5.91 -18.07 19.36
N LEU A 384 -5.44 -16.84 19.18
CA LEU A 384 -4.21 -16.33 19.80
C LEU A 384 -4.50 -15.16 20.72
N TRP A 385 -5.52 -14.36 20.42
CA TRP A 385 -6.02 -13.28 21.26
C TRP A 385 -7.48 -13.47 21.60
N THR A 386 -7.93 -12.85 22.70
CA THR A 386 -9.34 -12.83 23.07
C THR A 386 -9.75 -11.50 23.68
N LEU A 387 -10.99 -11.09 23.39
CA LEU A 387 -11.63 -9.95 24.03
C LEU A 387 -13.13 -10.20 24.09
N ASN A 388 -13.72 -10.17 25.30
CA ASN A 388 -15.17 -10.29 25.51
C ASN A 388 -15.82 -11.52 24.85
N GLY A 389 -15.09 -12.64 24.74
CA GLY A 389 -15.57 -13.88 24.12
C GLY A 389 -15.42 -13.96 22.60
N ASP A 390 -14.92 -12.88 21.96
CA ASP A 390 -14.44 -12.93 20.59
C ASP A 390 -12.93 -13.15 20.55
N HIS A 391 -12.43 -13.51 19.37
CA HIS A 391 -11.07 -13.94 19.15
C HIS A 391 -10.43 -13.33 17.91
N VAL A 392 -9.11 -13.21 17.97
CA VAL A 392 -8.25 -13.07 16.79
C VAL A 392 -7.32 -14.27 16.75
N GLY A 393 -7.15 -14.84 15.56
CA GLY A 393 -6.35 -16.04 15.42
C GLY A 393 -6.08 -16.44 13.99
N VAL A 394 -5.34 -17.53 13.85
CA VAL A 394 -4.89 -18.09 12.58
C VAL A 394 -6.00 -18.97 12.00
N ASN A 395 -6.40 -18.73 10.76
CA ASN A 395 -7.19 -19.67 9.96
C ASN A 395 -6.28 -20.46 9.02
N ARG A 396 -6.25 -21.78 9.23
CA ARG A 396 -5.37 -22.72 8.51
C ARG A 396 -6.01 -23.37 7.28
N ALA A 397 -7.25 -23.02 6.96
CA ALA A 397 -7.92 -23.52 5.75
C ALA A 397 -7.33 -22.93 4.45
N GLY A 398 -6.44 -21.94 4.56
CA GLY A 398 -5.69 -21.28 3.48
C GLY A 398 -4.24 -20.99 3.88
N HIS A 399 -3.74 -19.78 3.61
CA HIS A 399 -2.35 -19.37 3.85
C HIS A 399 -1.99 -19.01 5.31
N GLY A 400 -2.82 -19.37 6.29
CA GLY A 400 -2.60 -19.01 7.70
C GLY A 400 -3.12 -17.61 8.07
N GLU A 401 -4.14 -17.13 7.37
CA GLU A 401 -4.70 -15.78 7.52
C GLU A 401 -5.08 -15.45 8.96
N ILE A 402 -4.75 -14.23 9.39
CA ILE A 402 -5.18 -13.71 10.68
C ILE A 402 -6.56 -13.09 10.53
N ARG A 403 -7.51 -13.60 11.32
CA ARG A 403 -8.92 -13.23 11.22
C ARG A 403 -9.54 -13.02 12.58
N THR A 404 -10.60 -12.21 12.60
CA THR A 404 -11.53 -12.13 13.74
C THR A 404 -12.59 -13.22 13.63
N PHE A 405 -12.97 -13.79 14.77
CA PHE A 405 -14.07 -14.75 14.87
C PHE A 405 -14.61 -14.78 16.29
N GLY A 406 -15.83 -15.26 16.46
CA GLY A 406 -16.55 -15.24 17.72
C GLY A 406 -18.00 -14.82 17.52
N PRO A 407 -18.84 -14.94 18.56
CA PRO A 407 -20.28 -14.69 18.46
C PRO A 407 -20.64 -13.25 18.07
N ASN A 408 -19.79 -12.27 18.38
CA ASN A 408 -20.05 -10.86 18.08
C ASN A 408 -19.02 -10.26 17.10
N ALA A 409 -17.96 -10.99 16.78
CA ALA A 409 -16.97 -10.57 15.80
C ALA A 409 -17.58 -10.37 14.40
N ARG A 410 -17.20 -9.29 13.73
CA ARG A 410 -17.68 -9.01 12.37
C ARG A 410 -17.14 -10.08 11.38
N PRO A 411 -17.99 -10.72 10.55
CA PRO A 411 -17.59 -11.88 9.74
C PRO A 411 -16.58 -11.64 8.61
N ARG A 412 -16.16 -10.41 8.32
CA ARG A 412 -15.32 -10.07 7.14
C ARG A 412 -13.95 -9.49 7.45
N TYR A 413 -13.47 -9.61 8.69
CA TYR A 413 -12.21 -9.01 9.08
C TYR A 413 -11.04 -9.99 8.87
N VAL A 414 -10.31 -9.80 7.76
CA VAL A 414 -8.97 -10.36 7.55
C VAL A 414 -7.99 -9.25 7.94
N LEU A 415 -7.24 -9.47 9.01
CA LEU A 415 -6.27 -8.50 9.53
C LEU A 415 -4.93 -8.58 8.81
N ALA A 416 -4.50 -9.80 8.49
CA ALA A 416 -3.24 -10.04 7.80
C ALA A 416 -3.24 -11.41 7.12
N GLU A 417 -2.31 -11.57 6.19
CA GLU A 417 -2.05 -12.79 5.41
C GLU A 417 -1.64 -13.97 6.28
N ASN A 418 -0.90 -13.65 7.33
CA ASN A 418 -0.35 -14.58 8.29
C ASN A 418 0.14 -13.80 9.52
N LEU A 419 0.56 -14.56 10.54
CA LEU A 419 1.02 -14.00 11.81
C LEU A 419 2.24 -13.10 11.65
N TRP A 420 3.13 -13.44 10.73
CA TRP A 420 4.34 -12.65 10.46
C TRP A 420 3.97 -11.24 10.00
N ARG A 421 3.06 -11.11 9.03
CA ARG A 421 2.66 -9.82 8.47
C ARG A 421 1.96 -8.94 9.50
N LEU A 422 1.07 -9.53 10.31
CA LEU A 422 0.44 -8.80 11.41
C LEU A 422 1.49 -8.19 12.34
N LEU A 423 2.45 -9.02 12.79
CA LEU A 423 3.46 -8.60 13.75
C LEU A 423 4.52 -7.68 13.15
N GLU A 424 4.95 -7.89 11.89
CA GLU A 424 5.88 -7.00 11.18
C GLU A 424 5.28 -5.60 11.07
N ARG A 425 4.00 -5.49 10.69
CA ARG A 425 3.33 -4.20 10.61
C ARG A 425 3.17 -3.58 12.00
N GLN A 426 2.76 -4.34 13.01
CA GLN A 426 2.72 -3.87 14.40
C GLN A 426 4.08 -3.32 14.86
N VAL A 427 5.17 -4.02 14.58
CA VAL A 427 6.54 -3.60 14.94
C VAL A 427 6.95 -2.33 14.21
N ARG A 428 6.60 -2.18 12.92
CA ARG A 428 6.83 -0.91 12.20
C ARG A 428 6.10 0.25 12.86
N PHE A 429 4.86 0.06 13.29
CA PHE A 429 4.14 1.10 14.03
C PHE A 429 4.75 1.40 15.41
N LEU A 430 5.24 0.39 16.13
CA LEU A 430 5.99 0.57 17.38
C LEU A 430 7.24 1.41 17.14
N GLU A 431 8.07 1.03 16.16
CA GLU A 431 9.32 1.71 15.80
C GLU A 431 9.08 3.13 15.28
N ALA A 432 7.97 3.38 14.57
CA ALA A 432 7.55 4.71 14.14
C ALA A 432 6.97 5.57 15.29
N GLY A 433 6.85 5.03 16.51
CA GLY A 433 6.28 5.75 17.66
C GLY A 433 4.79 6.05 17.52
N LEU A 434 4.08 5.27 16.71
CA LEU A 434 2.65 5.43 16.42
C LEU A 434 1.76 4.66 17.41
N VAL A 435 2.34 3.71 18.14
CA VAL A 435 1.65 2.97 19.20
C VAL A 435 1.64 3.78 20.49
N ARG A 436 0.59 3.60 21.29
CA ARG A 436 0.40 4.23 22.60
C ARG A 436 0.14 3.18 23.66
N ARG A 437 0.53 3.50 24.89
CA ARG A 437 0.33 2.62 26.04
C ARG A 437 -0.98 2.95 26.74
N GLU A 438 -1.79 1.91 26.99
CA GLU A 438 -2.99 1.98 27.81
C GLU A 438 -2.93 0.87 28.87
N GLY A 439 -2.57 1.22 30.11
CA GLY A 439 -2.33 0.23 31.16
C GLY A 439 -1.19 -0.73 30.79
N GLN A 440 -1.52 -2.00 30.53
CA GLN A 440 -0.58 -3.03 30.07
C GLN A 440 -0.60 -3.22 28.54
N ARG A 441 -1.52 -2.54 27.83
CA ARG A 441 -1.66 -2.65 26.38
C ARG A 441 -0.78 -1.69 25.63
N LEU A 442 -0.32 -2.13 24.47
CA LEU A 442 0.27 -1.29 23.43
C LEU A 442 -0.69 -1.27 22.23
N VAL A 443 -1.43 -0.18 22.08
CA VAL A 443 -2.54 -0.04 21.12
C VAL A 443 -2.24 0.96 20.01
N LEU A 444 -2.76 0.67 18.82
CA LEU A 444 -2.77 1.60 17.70
C LEU A 444 -3.98 2.54 17.82
N PRO A 445 -3.80 3.86 17.74
CA PRO A 445 -4.92 4.78 17.62
C PRO A 445 -5.63 4.62 16.26
N ASP A 446 -6.91 4.94 16.20
CA ASP A 446 -7.62 5.07 14.92
C ASP A 446 -7.18 6.32 14.14
N ALA A 447 -7.74 6.52 12.94
CA ALA A 447 -7.44 7.67 12.09
C ALA A 447 -7.84 9.02 12.72
N GLN A 448 -8.65 9.03 13.77
CA GLN A 448 -9.05 10.20 14.53
C GLN A 448 -8.18 10.40 15.80
N GLY A 449 -7.19 9.53 16.02
CA GLY A 449 -6.34 9.55 17.20
C GLY A 449 -7.01 9.00 18.46
N GLN A 450 -8.18 8.36 18.34
CA GLN A 450 -8.91 7.81 19.48
C GLN A 450 -8.42 6.40 19.83
N PHE A 451 -8.51 6.08 21.12
CA PHE A 451 -8.17 4.78 21.69
C PHE A 451 -9.49 4.10 22.06
N PHE A 452 -9.92 3.14 21.24
CA PHE A 452 -11.14 2.41 21.52
C PHE A 452 -11.02 0.98 21.05
N VAL A 453 -10.71 0.07 21.99
CA VAL A 453 -10.67 -1.37 21.72
C VAL A 453 -11.76 -2.05 22.55
N ASN A 454 -12.99 -2.05 22.02
CA ASN A 454 -14.12 -2.73 22.64
C ASN A 454 -14.40 -4.10 22.01
N ARG A 455 -14.02 -4.27 20.75
CA ARG A 455 -14.14 -5.51 19.99
C ARG A 455 -12.80 -5.87 19.38
N VAL A 456 -12.68 -7.13 18.98
CA VAL A 456 -11.45 -7.67 18.40
C VAL A 456 -11.07 -7.00 17.07
N GLU A 457 -12.05 -6.53 16.30
CA GLU A 457 -11.83 -5.78 15.05
C GLU A 457 -11.23 -4.38 15.24
N ASP A 458 -11.32 -3.83 16.45
CA ASP A 458 -10.86 -2.47 16.73
C ASP A 458 -9.36 -2.43 17.09
N ALA A 459 -8.74 -3.58 17.35
CA ALA A 459 -7.35 -3.66 17.86
C ALA A 459 -6.27 -3.29 16.83
N TRP A 460 -6.57 -3.42 15.55
CA TRP A 460 -5.66 -3.12 14.44
C TRP A 460 -6.38 -2.24 13.39
N PRO A 461 -6.65 -0.97 13.72
CA PRO A 461 -7.27 -0.04 12.78
C PRO A 461 -6.39 0.10 11.54
N GLY A 462 -7.02 0.09 10.36
CA GLY A 462 -6.32 0.17 9.08
C GLY A 462 -5.67 -1.14 8.60
N PHE A 463 -5.74 -2.23 9.37
CA PHE A 463 -5.21 -3.51 8.95
C PHE A 463 -6.14 -4.28 8.00
N GLY A 464 -5.52 -4.90 6.99
CA GLY A 464 -6.14 -5.79 6.00
C GLY A 464 -7.36 -5.23 5.27
N LEU A 465 -8.24 -6.13 4.83
CA LEU A 465 -9.56 -5.83 4.28
C LEU A 465 -10.57 -5.63 5.44
N SER A 466 -10.19 -4.83 6.44
CA SER A 466 -11.19 -4.17 7.25
C SER A 466 -12.10 -3.42 6.28
N PRO A 467 -13.42 -3.69 6.24
CA PRO A 467 -14.34 -2.76 5.63
C PRO A 467 -14.28 -1.51 6.49
N ALA A 468 -13.30 -0.64 6.24
CA ALA A 468 -13.28 0.69 6.80
C ALA A 468 -14.55 1.37 6.25
N VAL A 469 -15.60 1.27 7.06
CA VAL A 469 -16.82 2.05 7.08
C VAL A 469 -17.35 2.38 5.69
N ARG A 470 -18.03 1.40 5.08
CA ARG A 470 -19.30 1.67 4.40
C ARG A 470 -20.44 0.97 5.14
N GLU A 471 -20.55 1.21 6.45
CA GLU A 471 -21.88 1.24 7.04
C GLU A 471 -22.48 2.60 6.66
N LYS A 472 -23.23 2.62 5.55
CA LYS A 472 -24.14 3.71 5.24
C LYS A 472 -25.01 3.95 6.49
N ARG A 473 -25.06 5.19 6.97
CA ARG A 473 -26.26 5.70 7.64
C ARG A 473 -27.43 5.70 6.65
#